data_AF-A0A957Z8K9-F1
#
_entry.id   AF-A0A957Z8K9-F1
#
_cell.length_a   1.000
_cell.length_b   1.000
_cell.length_c   1.000
_cell.angle_alpha   90.00
_cell.angle_beta   90.00
_cell.angle_gamma   90.00
#
_symmetry.space_group_name_H-M   'P 1'
#
loop_
_entity.id
_entity.type
_entity.pdbx_description
1 polymer ?
#
loop_
_entity_poly.entity_id
_entity_poly.type
_entity_poly.pdbx_seq_one_letter_code
_entity_poly.pdbx_strand_id
1 'polypeptide(L)'
;MFLTDDELATLRHDLETQAGLDAELYQRCQLLMHKGAYDEAVRSAFVLLEERLRAAIDVEGATGVQLANQAFGANSQLAKLLAHNTNERDGLRELFAGAFRLFRNPTAHGAVNYDAADGKAIIALVNLLLRIVARASDVPAKVTFPENLETALIAAESELGAGATSRLRVFLAKAVRGGLQVDGKAQQWIAFRAYALRQ
;
A
#
# COMPACT_ATOMS: atom_id res chain seq x y z
N MET A 1 29.71 -30.32 7.51
CA MET A 1 28.46 -29.94 8.19
C MET A 1 27.39 -29.89 7.12
N PHE A 2 26.47 -30.85 7.11
CA PHE A 2 25.33 -30.83 6.20
C PHE A 2 24.15 -30.25 6.96
N LEU A 3 23.55 -29.20 6.41
CA LEU A 3 22.31 -28.65 6.95
C LEU A 3 21.19 -29.65 6.65
N THR A 4 20.34 -29.89 7.64
CA THR A 4 19.09 -30.63 7.46
C THR A 4 18.11 -29.83 6.58
N ASP A 5 17.12 -30.52 6.00
CA ASP A 5 16.09 -29.85 5.18
C ASP A 5 15.32 -28.79 5.98
N ASP A 6 15.09 -29.03 7.27
CA ASP A 6 14.46 -28.07 8.19
C ASP A 6 15.35 -26.85 8.42
N GLU A 7 16.65 -27.03 8.67
CA GLU A 7 17.59 -25.91 8.83
C GLU A 7 17.74 -25.10 7.54
N LEU A 8 17.71 -25.75 6.38
CA LEU A 8 17.71 -25.08 5.06
C LEU A 8 16.43 -24.29 4.81
N ALA A 9 15.28 -24.76 5.28
CA ALA A 9 14.02 -24.04 5.20
C ALA A 9 14.02 -22.81 6.12
N THR A 10 14.48 -22.95 7.37
CA THR A 10 14.62 -21.83 8.31
C THR A 10 15.56 -20.76 7.79
N LEU A 11 16.74 -21.13 7.29
CA LEU A 11 17.73 -20.17 6.81
C LEU A 11 17.22 -19.40 5.57
N ARG A 12 16.44 -20.07 4.71
CA ARG A 12 15.81 -19.43 3.55
C ARG A 12 14.70 -18.48 3.97
N HIS A 13 13.85 -18.91 4.90
CA HIS A 13 12.83 -18.06 5.49
C HIS A 13 13.43 -16.80 6.11
N ASP A 14 14.53 -16.93 6.85
CA ASP A 14 15.23 -15.80 7.46
C ASP A 14 15.82 -14.85 6.42
N LEU A 15 16.43 -15.39 5.35
CA LEU A 15 16.96 -14.59 4.24
C LEU A 15 15.86 -13.87 3.45
N GLU A 16 14.70 -14.50 3.25
CA GLU A 16 13.56 -13.91 2.53
C GLU A 16 12.79 -12.90 3.39
N THR A 17 12.72 -13.15 4.70
CA THR A 17 12.23 -12.18 5.70
C THR A 17 13.16 -10.97 5.76
N GLN A 18 14.48 -11.18 5.70
CA GLN A 18 15.47 -10.11 5.54
C GLN A 18 15.35 -9.40 4.17
N ALA A 19 14.94 -10.11 3.12
CA ALA A 19 14.69 -9.52 1.79
C ALA A 19 13.43 -8.63 1.76
N GLY A 20 12.61 -8.64 2.82
CA GLY A 20 11.47 -7.74 2.98
C GLY A 20 10.27 -8.09 2.08
N LEU A 21 10.03 -9.40 1.87
CA LEU A 21 8.78 -9.87 1.27
C LEU A 21 7.61 -9.69 2.24
N ASP A 22 6.44 -9.34 1.69
CA ASP A 22 5.18 -9.40 2.43
C ASP A 22 4.94 -10.84 2.94
N ALA A 23 4.60 -10.97 4.22
CA ALA A 23 4.50 -12.27 4.89
C ALA A 23 3.42 -13.17 4.27
N GLU A 24 2.30 -12.59 3.83
CA GLU A 24 1.22 -13.36 3.21
C GLU A 24 1.60 -13.74 1.77
N LEU A 25 2.27 -12.83 1.04
CA LEU A 25 2.83 -13.13 -0.27
C LEU A 25 3.77 -14.34 -0.19
N TYR A 26 4.66 -14.33 0.80
CA TYR A 26 5.61 -15.40 1.04
C TYR A 26 4.90 -16.74 1.29
N GLN A 27 3.97 -16.77 2.26
CA GLN A 27 3.22 -17.97 2.62
C GLN A 27 2.48 -18.57 1.41
N ARG A 28 1.89 -17.72 0.56
CA ARG A 28 1.16 -18.16 -0.64
C ARG A 28 2.06 -18.68 -1.76
N CYS A 29 3.29 -18.18 -1.89
CA CYS A 29 4.15 -18.48 -3.04
C CYS A 29 5.25 -19.51 -2.76
N GLN A 30 5.72 -19.64 -1.50
CA GLN A 30 6.91 -20.43 -1.16
C GLN A 30 6.87 -21.88 -1.68
N LEU A 31 5.73 -22.57 -1.50
CA LEU A 31 5.59 -23.97 -1.86
C LEU A 31 5.51 -24.15 -3.39
N LEU A 32 4.87 -23.20 -4.07
CA LEU A 32 4.74 -23.19 -5.53
C LEU A 32 6.11 -22.97 -6.17
N MET A 33 6.85 -21.98 -5.68
CA MET A 33 8.23 -21.72 -6.11
C MET A 33 9.15 -22.93 -5.87
N HIS A 34 9.02 -23.60 -4.71
CA HIS A 34 9.82 -24.78 -4.41
C HIS A 34 9.56 -25.94 -5.38
N LYS A 35 8.30 -26.09 -5.82
CA LYS A 35 7.88 -27.10 -6.80
C LYS A 35 8.14 -26.69 -8.26
N GLY A 36 8.64 -25.49 -8.52
CA GLY A 36 8.82 -24.96 -9.86
C GLY A 36 7.53 -24.52 -10.56
N ALA A 37 6.41 -24.43 -9.82
CA ALA A 37 5.10 -24.03 -10.30
C ALA A 37 4.98 -22.49 -10.34
N TYR A 38 5.78 -21.85 -11.19
CA TYR A 38 5.92 -20.39 -11.20
C TYR A 38 4.71 -19.65 -11.78
N ASP A 39 3.97 -20.24 -12.72
CA ASP A 39 2.72 -19.67 -13.23
C ASP A 39 1.68 -19.54 -12.11
N GLU A 40 1.53 -20.60 -11.32
CA GLU A 40 0.64 -20.63 -10.17
C GLU A 40 1.11 -19.67 -9.07
N ALA A 41 2.44 -19.58 -8.84
CA ALA A 41 3.01 -18.65 -7.86
C ALA A 41 2.72 -17.19 -8.26
N VAL A 42 2.96 -16.83 -9.52
CA VAL A 42 2.66 -15.50 -10.07
C VAL A 42 1.16 -15.21 -9.98
N ARG A 43 0.30 -16.16 -10.37
CA ARG A 43 -1.15 -16.00 -10.24
C ARG A 43 -1.57 -15.74 -8.79
N SER A 44 -1.05 -16.53 -7.85
CA SER A 44 -1.35 -16.40 -6.41
C SER A 44 -0.91 -15.05 -5.86
N ALA A 45 0.27 -14.58 -6.26
CA ALA A 45 0.78 -13.25 -5.90
C ALA A 45 -0.16 -12.12 -6.38
N PHE A 46 -0.61 -12.17 -7.64
CA PHE A 46 -1.50 -11.15 -8.17
C PHE A 46 -2.91 -11.20 -7.58
N VAL A 47 -3.41 -12.38 -7.18
CA VAL A 47 -4.68 -12.49 -6.43
C VAL A 47 -4.58 -11.74 -5.09
N LEU A 48 -3.48 -11.92 -4.36
CA LEU A 48 -3.23 -11.17 -3.12
C LEU A 48 -3.17 -9.65 -3.39
N LEU A 49 -2.51 -9.22 -4.47
CA LEU A 49 -2.49 -7.81 -4.85
C LEU A 49 -3.90 -7.26 -5.13
N GLU A 50 -4.75 -8.00 -5.84
CA GLU A 50 -6.15 -7.61 -6.09
C GLU A 50 -6.97 -7.52 -4.80
N GLU A 51 -6.78 -8.45 -3.86
CA GLU A 51 -7.43 -8.44 -2.54
C GLU A 51 -7.04 -7.19 -1.73
N ARG A 52 -5.74 -6.91 -1.61
CA ARG A 52 -5.24 -5.75 -0.87
C ARG A 52 -5.64 -4.43 -1.53
N LEU A 53 -5.63 -4.37 -2.86
CA LEU A 53 -6.04 -3.17 -3.59
C LEU A 53 -7.54 -2.90 -3.46
N ARG A 54 -8.40 -3.93 -3.51
CA ARG A 54 -9.85 -3.81 -3.24
C ARG A 54 -10.10 -3.31 -1.82
N ALA A 55 -9.44 -3.91 -0.83
CA ALA A 55 -9.56 -3.50 0.56
C ALA A 55 -9.13 -2.04 0.77
N ALA A 56 -8.12 -1.57 0.05
CA ALA A 56 -7.62 -0.19 0.16
C ALA A 56 -8.57 0.88 -0.39
N ILE A 57 -9.52 0.51 -1.26
CA ILE A 57 -10.47 1.45 -1.87
C ILE A 57 -11.94 1.12 -1.58
N ASP A 58 -12.20 0.13 -0.74
CA ASP A 58 -13.53 -0.31 -0.32
C ASP A 58 -14.48 -0.62 -1.49
N VAL A 59 -14.01 -1.45 -2.43
CA VAL A 59 -14.81 -1.90 -3.59
C VAL A 59 -14.86 -3.42 -3.68
N GLU A 60 -16.00 -3.92 -4.15
CA GLU A 60 -16.21 -5.32 -4.49
C GLU A 60 -16.30 -5.54 -6.01
N GLY A 61 -16.05 -6.76 -6.46
CA GLY A 61 -16.26 -7.21 -7.85
C GLY A 61 -15.29 -6.67 -8.91
N ALA A 62 -14.59 -5.57 -8.68
CA ALA A 62 -13.59 -5.04 -9.62
C ALA A 62 -12.31 -5.92 -9.64
N THR A 63 -11.79 -6.22 -10.83
CA THR A 63 -10.58 -7.04 -11.01
C THR A 63 -9.64 -6.46 -12.06
N GLY A 64 -8.37 -6.86 -12.01
CA GLY A 64 -7.31 -6.53 -12.94
C GLY A 64 -7.23 -5.04 -13.28
N VAL A 65 -7.34 -4.75 -14.58
CA VAL A 65 -7.24 -3.38 -15.12
C VAL A 65 -8.36 -2.48 -14.61
N GLN A 66 -9.58 -3.01 -14.50
CA GLN A 66 -10.70 -2.24 -13.99
C GLN A 66 -10.44 -1.80 -12.55
N LEU A 67 -9.91 -2.71 -11.72
CA LEU A 67 -9.53 -2.41 -10.35
C LEU A 67 -8.44 -1.35 -10.29
N ALA A 68 -7.38 -1.46 -11.09
CA ALA A 68 -6.32 -0.45 -11.16
C ALA A 68 -6.84 0.94 -11.56
N ASN A 69 -7.75 0.99 -12.55
CA ASN A 69 -8.34 2.25 -13.00
C ASN A 69 -9.22 2.90 -11.93
N GLN A 70 -9.97 2.12 -11.16
CA GLN A 70 -10.73 2.64 -10.02
C GLN A 70 -9.79 3.09 -8.91
N ALA A 71 -8.79 2.27 -8.58
CA ALA A 71 -7.83 2.52 -7.52
C ALA A 71 -6.99 3.78 -7.72
N PHE A 72 -6.69 4.13 -8.98
CA PHE A 72 -5.85 5.29 -9.32
C PHE A 72 -6.58 6.30 -10.21
N GLY A 73 -7.91 6.30 -10.19
CA GLY A 73 -8.74 7.28 -10.89
C GLY A 73 -8.65 8.68 -10.30
N ALA A 74 -9.21 9.67 -11.01
CA ALA A 74 -9.10 11.08 -10.61
C ALA A 74 -9.69 11.39 -9.22
N ASN A 75 -10.72 10.66 -8.81
CA ASN A 75 -11.40 10.84 -7.53
C ASN A 75 -10.94 9.84 -6.45
N SER A 76 -9.96 8.99 -6.74
CA SER A 76 -9.51 7.97 -5.78
C SER A 76 -8.78 8.61 -4.59
N GLN A 77 -9.22 8.27 -3.38
CA GLN A 77 -8.53 8.65 -2.15
C GLN A 77 -7.14 8.00 -2.07
N LEU A 78 -7.03 6.74 -2.50
CA LEU A 78 -5.76 6.03 -2.57
C LEU A 78 -4.75 6.75 -3.49
N ALA A 79 -5.20 7.24 -4.64
CA ALA A 79 -4.36 8.04 -5.54
C ALA A 79 -3.89 9.33 -4.88
N LYS A 80 -4.79 10.07 -4.21
CA LYS A 80 -4.45 11.34 -3.55
C LYS A 80 -3.43 11.17 -2.42
N LEU A 81 -3.40 9.99 -1.80
CA LEU A 81 -2.44 9.64 -0.75
C LEU A 81 -1.06 9.30 -1.29
N LEU A 82 -1.01 8.64 -2.46
CA LEU A 82 0.22 8.09 -3.03
C LEU A 82 0.89 9.00 -4.06
N ALA A 83 0.14 9.91 -4.69
CA ALA A 83 0.65 10.80 -5.74
C ALA A 83 0.50 12.28 -5.35
N HIS A 84 1.45 13.11 -5.78
CA HIS A 84 1.47 14.56 -5.54
C HIS A 84 0.93 15.38 -6.70
N ASN A 85 0.93 14.79 -7.90
CA ASN A 85 0.45 15.43 -9.11
C ASN A 85 -0.22 14.40 -10.05
N THR A 86 -0.83 14.91 -11.12
CA THR A 86 -1.54 14.10 -12.12
C THR A 86 -0.64 13.07 -12.80
N ASN A 87 0.61 13.42 -13.08
CA ASN A 87 1.55 12.52 -13.78
C ASN A 87 1.93 11.32 -12.91
N GLU A 88 2.18 11.53 -11.62
CA GLU A 88 2.45 10.45 -10.67
C GLU A 88 1.24 9.52 -10.51
N ARG A 89 0.03 10.09 -10.43
CA ARG A 89 -1.20 9.32 -10.39
C ARG A 89 -1.36 8.45 -11.63
N ASP A 90 -1.15 9.05 -12.81
CA ASP A 90 -1.30 8.35 -14.08
C ASP A 90 -0.21 7.26 -14.21
N GLY A 91 1.00 7.51 -13.75
CA GLY A 91 2.07 6.52 -13.66
C GLY A 91 1.74 5.35 -12.71
N LEU A 92 1.14 5.61 -11.55
CA LEU A 92 0.64 4.54 -10.65
C LEU A 92 -0.43 3.70 -11.35
N ARG A 93 -1.40 4.35 -11.99
CA ARG A 93 -2.46 3.67 -12.75
C ARG A 93 -1.88 2.78 -13.84
N GLU A 94 -0.96 3.31 -14.63
CA GLU A 94 -0.32 2.63 -15.75
C GLU A 94 0.56 1.46 -15.30
N LEU A 95 1.33 1.63 -14.22
CA LEU A 95 2.14 0.57 -13.65
C LEU A 95 1.28 -0.61 -13.19
N PHE A 96 0.23 -0.34 -12.41
CA PHE A 96 -0.66 -1.40 -11.90
C PHE A 96 -1.46 -2.05 -13.04
N ALA A 97 -2.07 -1.25 -13.92
CA ALA A 97 -2.82 -1.77 -15.05
C ALA A 97 -1.93 -2.58 -16.00
N GLY A 98 -0.71 -2.11 -16.25
CA GLY A 98 0.30 -2.81 -17.05
C GLY A 98 0.71 -4.14 -16.43
N ALA A 99 1.01 -4.16 -15.14
CA ALA A 99 1.34 -5.39 -14.42
C ALA A 99 0.19 -6.42 -14.47
N PHE A 100 -1.06 -5.98 -14.28
CA PHE A 100 -2.21 -6.87 -14.42
C PHE A 100 -2.38 -7.40 -15.86
N ARG A 101 -2.25 -6.53 -16.87
CA ARG A 101 -2.37 -6.94 -18.28
C ARG A 101 -1.28 -7.93 -18.69
N LEU A 102 -0.05 -7.70 -18.26
CA LEU A 102 1.11 -8.42 -18.74
C LEU A 102 1.36 -9.74 -18.00
N PHE A 103 1.11 -9.79 -16.69
CA PHE A 103 1.50 -10.96 -15.88
C PHE A 103 0.30 -11.71 -15.30
N ARG A 104 -0.70 -10.97 -14.76
CA ARG A 104 -1.89 -11.59 -14.16
C ARG A 104 -2.83 -12.18 -15.20
N ASN A 105 -3.15 -11.43 -16.25
CA ASN A 105 -4.14 -11.88 -17.22
C ASN A 105 -3.67 -13.13 -17.98
N PRO A 106 -2.42 -13.24 -18.47
CA PRO A 106 -1.97 -14.47 -19.11
C PRO A 106 -2.06 -15.69 -18.20
N THR A 107 -1.58 -15.59 -16.95
CA THR A 107 -1.67 -16.68 -15.96
C THR A 107 -3.10 -16.97 -15.50
N ALA A 108 -4.04 -16.05 -15.72
CA ALA A 108 -5.47 -16.28 -15.50
C ALA A 108 -6.15 -17.04 -16.65
N HIS A 109 -5.66 -16.87 -17.88
CA HIS A 109 -6.25 -17.43 -19.10
C HIS A 109 -5.58 -18.72 -19.58
N GLY A 110 -4.36 -19.02 -19.13
CA GLY A 110 -3.65 -20.24 -19.50
C GLY A 110 -2.25 -20.35 -18.89
N ALA A 111 -1.50 -21.33 -19.37
CA ALA A 111 -0.10 -21.53 -19.00
C ALA A 111 0.81 -20.59 -19.80
N VAL A 112 1.73 -19.93 -19.11
CA VAL A 112 2.79 -19.07 -19.65
C VAL A 112 4.13 -19.79 -19.65
N ASN A 113 4.35 -20.69 -18.68
CA ASN A 113 5.58 -21.42 -18.42
C ASN A 113 6.75 -20.52 -18.02
N TYR A 114 6.56 -19.67 -17.02
CA TYR A 114 7.65 -18.87 -16.47
C TYR A 114 8.77 -19.77 -15.94
N ASP A 115 10.01 -19.41 -16.25
CA ASP A 115 11.16 -20.01 -15.60
C ASP A 115 11.32 -19.47 -14.17
N ALA A 116 12.31 -20.04 -13.46
CA ALA A 116 12.57 -19.66 -12.08
C ALA A 116 13.04 -18.22 -11.89
N ALA A 117 13.75 -17.65 -12.87
CA ALA A 117 14.26 -16.30 -12.78
C ALA A 117 13.12 -15.29 -12.99
N ASP A 118 12.35 -15.46 -14.06
CA ASP A 118 11.22 -14.62 -14.41
C ASP A 118 10.13 -14.68 -13.34
N GLY A 119 9.75 -15.88 -12.90
CA GLY A 119 8.74 -16.06 -11.86
C GLY A 119 9.10 -15.34 -10.56
N LYS A 120 10.36 -15.45 -10.11
CA LYS A 120 10.83 -14.74 -8.90
C LYS A 120 10.87 -13.23 -9.08
N ALA A 121 11.30 -12.74 -10.25
CA ALA A 121 11.34 -11.31 -10.54
C ALA A 121 9.93 -10.71 -10.55
N ILE A 122 8.95 -11.42 -11.13
CA ILE A 122 7.54 -11.00 -11.14
C ILE A 122 6.97 -10.99 -9.73
N ILE A 123 7.25 -12.00 -8.89
CA ILE A 123 6.81 -12.02 -7.48
C ILE A 123 7.44 -10.85 -6.71
N ALA A 124 8.71 -10.52 -6.95
CA ALA A 124 9.35 -9.36 -6.35
C ALA A 124 8.72 -8.03 -6.81
N LEU A 125 8.29 -7.93 -8.08
CA LEU A 125 7.48 -6.81 -8.56
C LEU A 125 6.15 -6.73 -7.79
N VAL A 126 5.44 -7.84 -7.62
CA VAL A 126 4.20 -7.85 -6.83
C VAL A 126 4.45 -7.40 -5.40
N ASN A 127 5.55 -7.83 -4.77
CA ASN A 127 5.94 -7.35 -3.44
C ASN A 127 6.12 -5.82 -3.40
N LEU A 128 6.78 -5.25 -4.42
CA LEU A 128 6.92 -3.79 -4.53
C LEU A 128 5.55 -3.10 -4.65
N LEU A 129 4.64 -3.64 -5.46
CA LEU A 129 3.28 -3.10 -5.62
C LEU A 129 2.48 -3.19 -4.31
N LEU A 130 2.56 -4.30 -3.59
CA LEU A 130 1.95 -4.46 -2.26
C LEU A 130 2.48 -3.40 -1.28
N ARG A 131 3.79 -3.16 -1.27
CA ARG A 131 4.39 -2.11 -0.43
C ARG A 131 3.92 -0.72 -0.81
N ILE A 132 3.69 -0.44 -2.09
CA ILE A 132 3.11 0.84 -2.53
C ILE A 132 1.68 1.00 -1.98
N VAL A 133 0.84 -0.03 -2.09
CA VAL A 133 -0.52 -0.01 -1.52
C VAL A 133 -0.47 0.17 0.00
N ALA A 134 0.40 -0.56 0.70
CA ALA A 134 0.53 -0.51 2.15
C ALA A 134 0.93 0.89 2.68
N ARG A 135 1.70 1.68 1.92
CA ARG A 135 2.01 3.08 2.29
C ARG A 135 0.77 3.95 2.46
N ALA A 136 -0.32 3.59 1.78
CA ALA A 136 -1.61 4.25 1.96
C ALA A 136 -2.51 3.55 2.99
N SER A 137 -2.37 2.25 3.22
CA SER A 137 -3.11 1.55 4.29
C SER A 137 -2.66 1.94 5.70
N ASP A 138 -1.48 2.55 5.81
CA ASP A 138 -1.02 3.25 7.00
C ASP A 138 -1.85 4.49 7.35
N VAL A 139 -2.81 4.86 6.49
CA VAL A 139 -3.86 5.85 6.77
C VAL A 139 -4.91 5.20 7.65
N PRO A 140 -5.10 5.70 8.89
CA PRO A 140 -6.05 5.10 9.80
C PRO A 140 -7.48 5.08 9.24
N ALA A 141 -8.16 3.94 9.39
CA ALA A 141 -9.60 3.81 9.26
C ALA A 141 -10.27 5.01 9.93
N LYS A 142 -11.01 5.78 9.11
CA LYS A 142 -11.85 6.94 9.43
C LYS A 142 -11.78 7.36 10.91
N VAL A 143 -10.65 7.93 11.33
CA VAL A 143 -10.58 8.56 12.65
C VAL A 143 -11.41 9.82 12.52
N THR A 144 -12.59 9.79 13.14
CA THR A 144 -13.45 10.98 13.21
C THR A 144 -12.77 11.96 14.14
N PHE A 145 -12.18 13.00 13.56
CA PHE A 145 -11.64 14.09 14.35
C PHE A 145 -12.78 15.00 14.86
N PRO A 146 -12.58 15.70 15.99
CA PRO A 146 -13.47 16.77 16.41
C PRO A 146 -13.65 17.84 15.31
N GLU A 147 -14.82 18.48 15.28
CA GLU A 147 -15.22 19.42 14.22
C GLU A 147 -14.21 20.56 14.00
N ASN A 148 -13.62 21.08 15.07
CA ASN A 148 -12.58 22.11 15.01
C ASN A 148 -11.31 21.63 14.28
N LEU A 149 -10.91 20.36 14.48
CA LEU A 149 -9.75 19.79 13.82
C LEU A 149 -10.04 19.46 12.35
N GLU A 150 -11.23 18.95 12.03
CA GLU A 150 -11.66 18.79 10.64
C GLU A 150 -11.69 20.13 9.89
N THR A 151 -12.22 21.19 10.51
CA THR A 151 -12.24 22.54 9.94
C THR A 151 -10.81 23.04 9.68
N ALA A 152 -9.89 22.84 10.62
CA ALA A 152 -8.49 23.21 10.45
C ALA A 152 -7.80 22.41 9.35
N LEU A 153 -8.10 21.11 9.21
CA LEU A 153 -7.56 20.27 8.14
C LEU A 153 -8.09 20.68 6.77
N ILE A 154 -9.36 21.07 6.66
CA ILE A 154 -9.95 21.60 5.42
C ILE A 154 -9.28 22.92 5.04
N ALA A 155 -9.08 23.83 6.00
CA ALA A 155 -8.37 25.09 5.76
C ALA A 155 -6.90 24.85 5.39
N ALA A 156 -6.23 23.87 6.01
CA ALA A 156 -4.87 23.50 5.67
C ALA A 156 -4.77 22.92 4.24
N GLU A 157 -5.82 22.31 3.71
CA GLU A 157 -5.83 21.80 2.33
C GLU A 157 -5.69 22.89 1.27
N SER A 158 -6.29 24.08 1.49
CA SER A 158 -6.14 25.20 0.55
C SER A 158 -4.72 25.75 0.53
N GLU A 159 -4.00 25.67 1.65
CA GLU A 159 -2.65 26.21 1.80
C GLU A 159 -1.54 25.20 1.47
N LEU A 160 -1.70 23.94 1.89
CA LEU A 160 -0.68 22.89 1.81
C LEU A 160 -0.93 21.88 0.68
N GLY A 161 -2.15 21.85 0.14
CA GLY A 161 -2.59 20.89 -0.87
C GLY A 161 -3.02 19.54 -0.30
N ALA A 162 -3.86 18.84 -1.06
CA ALA A 162 -4.52 17.59 -0.67
C ALA A 162 -3.55 16.49 -0.19
N GLY A 163 -2.38 16.35 -0.82
CA GLY A 163 -1.41 15.32 -0.45
C GLY A 163 -0.74 15.57 0.91
N ALA A 164 -0.42 16.83 1.23
CA ALA A 164 0.17 17.20 2.51
C ALA A 164 -0.86 17.10 3.64
N THR A 165 -2.07 17.63 3.42
CA THR A 165 -3.19 17.51 4.36
C THR A 165 -3.57 16.06 4.63
N SER A 166 -3.56 15.21 3.60
CA SER A 166 -3.83 13.79 3.80
C SER A 166 -2.77 13.15 4.69
N ARG A 167 -1.48 13.45 4.49
CA ARG A 167 -0.40 12.98 5.39
C ARG A 167 -0.55 13.51 6.82
N LEU A 168 -0.99 14.75 7.00
CA LEU A 168 -1.31 15.31 8.31
C LEU A 168 -2.45 14.55 9.00
N ARG A 169 -3.53 14.24 8.27
CA ARG A 169 -4.63 13.39 8.77
C ARG A 169 -4.11 12.03 9.24
N VAL A 170 -3.24 11.39 8.45
CA VAL A 170 -2.60 10.11 8.81
C VAL A 170 -1.81 10.21 10.09
N PHE A 171 -0.94 11.21 10.16
CA PHE A 171 -0.09 11.44 11.32
C PHE A 171 -0.92 11.65 12.59
N LEU A 172 -1.91 12.54 12.54
CA LEU A 172 -2.80 12.83 13.66
C LEU A 172 -3.54 11.58 14.11
N ALA A 173 -4.08 10.82 13.16
CA ALA A 173 -4.82 9.61 13.48
C ALA A 173 -3.91 8.52 14.10
N LYS A 174 -2.64 8.42 13.69
CA LYS A 174 -1.64 7.57 14.37
C LYS A 174 -1.33 8.07 15.78
N ALA A 175 -1.19 9.38 15.97
CA ALA A 175 -0.95 9.98 17.28
C ALA A 175 -2.11 9.73 18.25
N VAL A 176 -3.37 9.81 17.78
CA VAL A 176 -4.56 9.50 18.58
C VAL A 176 -4.55 8.05 19.07
N ARG A 177 -4.24 7.09 18.20
CA ARG A 177 -4.07 5.69 18.62
C ARG A 177 -2.93 5.53 19.63
N GLY A 178 -1.88 6.33 19.49
CA GLY A 178 -0.75 6.40 20.43
C GLY A 178 -1.09 7.05 21.77
N GLY A 179 -2.35 7.43 22.01
CA GLY A 179 -2.82 8.01 23.27
C GLY A 179 -2.96 9.53 23.26
N LEU A 180 -2.75 10.21 22.12
CA LEU A 180 -3.01 11.64 22.01
C LEU A 180 -4.52 11.90 22.18
N GLN A 181 -4.88 12.62 23.23
CA GLN A 181 -6.25 13.08 23.46
C GLN A 181 -6.52 14.30 22.59
N VAL A 182 -7.54 14.21 21.72
CA VAL A 182 -8.01 15.36 20.94
C VAL A 182 -9.31 15.84 21.58
N ASP A 183 -9.20 16.83 22.47
CA ASP A 183 -10.37 17.46 23.06
C ASP A 183 -10.93 18.52 22.08
N GLY A 184 -12.26 18.52 21.91
CA GLY A 184 -12.96 19.56 21.14
C GLY A 184 -12.98 20.92 21.85
N LYS A 185 -12.62 20.95 23.13
CA LYS A 185 -12.37 22.20 23.85
C LYS A 185 -10.98 22.71 23.46
N ALA A 186 -10.95 23.79 22.68
CA ALA A 186 -9.75 24.59 22.54
C ALA A 186 -9.30 25.00 23.96
N GLN A 187 -8.23 24.39 24.48
CA GLN A 187 -7.57 24.95 25.65
C GLN A 187 -6.99 26.28 25.21
N GLN A 188 -7.68 27.36 25.60
CA GLN A 188 -7.37 28.76 25.31
C GLN A 188 -6.02 29.24 25.90
N TRP A 189 -5.10 28.31 26.23
CA TRP A 189 -4.00 28.53 27.16
C TRP A 189 -2.62 28.11 26.66
N ILE A 190 -2.42 27.92 25.35
CA ILE A 190 -1.05 28.12 24.84
C ILE A 190 -0.89 29.64 24.74
N ALA A 191 -0.28 30.23 25.75
CA ALA A 191 0.14 31.63 25.70
C ALA A 191 1.14 31.78 24.56
N PHE A 192 0.63 32.10 23.37
CA PHE A 192 1.44 32.47 22.22
C PHE A 192 2.14 33.77 22.61
N ARG A 193 3.34 33.67 23.18
CA ARG A 193 4.11 34.86 23.53
C ARG A 193 4.37 35.59 22.22
N ALA A 194 3.84 36.81 22.12
CA ALA A 194 3.93 37.70 20.95
C ALA A 194 5.37 37.96 20.43
N TYR A 195 6.39 37.47 21.13
CA TYR A 195 7.79 37.48 20.71
C TYR A 195 8.12 36.51 19.56
N ALA A 196 7.30 35.49 19.29
CA ALA A 196 7.60 34.53 18.22
C ALA A 196 7.28 35.02 16.79
N LEU A 197 6.54 36.13 16.65
CA LEU A 197 6.14 36.71 15.35
C LEU A 197 6.86 38.03 15.03
N ARG A 198 7.90 38.39 15.80
CA ARG A 198 8.80 39.49 15.45
C ARG A 198 10.16 38.94 15.05
N GLN A 199 10.32 38.67 13.75
CA GLN A 199 11.58 38.82 13.03
C GLN A 199 11.29 39.51 11.70
#